data_AF-A0A831KF79-F1
#
_entry.id   AF-A0A831KF79-F1
#
_cell.length_a   1.000
_cell.length_b   1.000
_cell.length_c   1.000
_cell.angle_alpha   90.00
_cell.angle_beta   90.00
_cell.angle_gamma   90.00
#
_symmetry.space_group_name_H-M   'P 1'
#
loop_
_entity.id
_entity.type
_entity.pdbx_description
1 polymer ?
#
loop_
_entity_poly.entity_id
_entity_poly.type
_entity_poly.pdbx_seq_one_letter_code
_entity_poly.pdbx_strand_id
1 'polypeptide(L)' 'MEEKTKVVAIIPARYHSNRFEGKPLAPILGKSMIQHVVERAMGLDLLSRVVVATDDE' A
#
# COMPACT_ATOMS: atom_id res chain seq x y z
N MET A 1 -31.14 8.88 -1.21
CA MET A 1 -29.93 8.09 -1.50
C MET A 1 -28.90 8.51 -0.48
N GLU A 2 -28.47 7.59 0.38
CA GLU A 2 -27.52 7.91 1.44
C GLU A 2 -26.12 8.00 0.83
N GLU A 3 -25.48 9.16 0.97
CA GLU A 3 -24.13 9.39 0.46
C GLU A 3 -23.16 8.54 1.30
N LYS A 4 -22.67 7.45 0.71
CA LYS A 4 -21.65 6.61 1.36
C LYS A 4 -20.38 7.42 1.55
N THR A 5 -19.95 7.58 2.80
CA THR A 5 -18.65 8.18 3.15
C THR A 5 -17.54 7.50 2.37
N LYS A 6 -16.80 8.27 1.57
CA LYS A 6 -15.65 7.77 0.81
C LYS A 6 -14.44 7.67 1.73
N VAL A 7 -14.00 6.44 2.01
CA VAL A 7 -12.78 6.18 2.79
C VAL A 7 -11.63 5.87 1.83
N VAL A 8 -10.49 6.53 2.03
CA VAL A 8 -9.28 6.33 1.23
C VAL A 8 -8.16 5.82 2.14
N ALA A 9 -7.49 4.73 1.73
CA ALA A 9 -6.28 4.26 2.39
C ALA A 9 -5.04 4.84 1.68
N ILE A 10 -4.12 5.39 2.48
CA ILE A 10 -2.83 5.88 2.02
C ILE A 10 -1.76 5.01 2.67
N ILE A 11 -0.97 4.31 1.85
CA ILE A 11 0.12 3.43 2.27
C ILE A 11 1.44 4.16 2.02
N PRO A 12 2.11 4.71 3.05
CA PRO A 12 3.42 5.30 2.88
C PRO A 12 4.45 4.19 2.64
N ALA A 13 5.24 4.33 1.58
CA ALA A 13 6.35 3.45 1.25
C ALA A 13 7.56 4.30 0.86
N ARG A 14 8.73 4.03 1.41
CA ARG A 14 9.96 4.74 1.04
C ARG A 14 11.04 3.75 0.68
N TYR A 15 11.78 4.01 -0.40
CA TYR A 15 12.82 3.10 -0.86
C TYR A 15 14.00 3.07 0.12
N HIS A 16 14.46 4.25 0.55
CA HIS A 16 15.62 4.42 1.42
C HIS A 16 15.30 4.10 2.89
N SER A 17 15.38 2.82 3.23
CA SER A 17 15.29 2.30 4.59
C SER A 17 16.68 1.94 5.12
N ASN A 18 17.11 2.59 6.21
CA ASN A 18 18.49 2.49 6.72
C ASN A 18 18.91 1.07 7.15
N ARG A 19 17.98 0.25 7.63
CA ARG A 19 18.27 -1.12 8.14
C ARG A 19 18.01 -2.21 7.12
N PHE A 20 17.24 -1.90 6.08
CA PHE A 20 16.92 -2.83 5.01
C PHE A 20 16.50 -2.01 3.79
N GLU A 21 17.46 -1.76 2.91
CA GLU A 21 17.26 -0.97 1.70
C GLU A 21 16.32 -1.69 0.72
N GLY A 22 15.49 -0.93 0.01
CA GLY A 22 14.53 -1.51 -0.94
C GLY A 22 13.44 -2.37 -0.26
N LYS A 23 13.26 -2.26 1.06
CA LYS A 23 12.27 -3.04 1.83
C LYS A 23 10.88 -3.12 1.17
N PRO A 24 10.30 -2.04 0.61
CA PRO A 24 9.00 -2.15 -0.07
C PRO A 24 8.99 -3.14 -1.24
N LEU A 25 10.10 -3.26 -1.98
CA LEU A 25 10.25 -4.13 -3.14
C LEU A 25 10.80 -5.52 -2.77
N ALA A 26 11.21 -5.74 -1.52
CA ALA A 26 11.76 -7.01 -1.07
C ALA A 26 10.78 -8.16 -1.35
N PRO A 27 11.26 -9.29 -1.92
CA PRO A 27 10.39 -10.39 -2.28
C PRO A 27 9.92 -11.15 -1.03
N ILE A 28 8.62 -11.40 -0.95
CA ILE A 28 7.98 -12.25 0.04
C ILE A 28 7.08 -13.21 -0.73
N LEU A 29 7.45 -14.49 -0.77
CA LEU A 29 6.66 -15.56 -1.42
C LEU A 29 6.24 -15.23 -2.86
N GLY A 30 7.17 -14.67 -3.66
CA GLY A 30 6.94 -14.36 -5.08
C GLY A 30 6.24 -13.03 -5.38
N LYS A 31 5.95 -12.20 -4.37
CA LYS A 31 5.43 -10.83 -4.54
C LYS A 31 6.28 -9.83 -3.75
N SER A 32 6.27 -8.56 -4.12
CA SER A 32 6.94 -7.54 -3.31
C SER A 32 6.22 -7.34 -1.97
N MET A 33 6.96 -6.96 -0.92
CA MET A 33 6.39 -6.66 0.39
C MET A 33 5.23 -5.65 0.29
N ILE A 34 5.38 -4.59 -0.51
CA ILE A 34 4.34 -3.57 -0.67
C ILE A 34 3.09 -4.10 -1.39
N GLN A 35 3.26 -5.02 -2.35
CA GLN A 35 2.13 -5.65 -3.03
C GLN A 35 1.23 -6.41 -2.05
N HIS A 36 1.80 -7.13 -1.07
CA HIS A 36 1.00 -7.77 -0.02
C HIS A 36 0.15 -6.77 0.76
N VAL A 37 0.68 -5.58 1.07
CA VAL A 37 -0.06 -4.53 1.80
C VAL A 37 -1.19 -3.97 0.93
N VAL A 38 -0.91 -3.70 -0.34
CA VAL A 38 -1.90 -3.19 -1.31
C VAL A 38 -3.03 -4.18 -1.50
N GLU A 39 -2.73 -5.46 -1.75
CA GLU A 39 -3.75 -6.50 -1.95
C GLU A 39 -4.65 -6.68 -0.72
N ARG A 40 -4.07 -6.60 0.50
CA ARG A 40 -4.84 -6.65 1.75
C ARG A 40 -5.77 -5.45 1.90
N ALA A 41 -5.30 -4.25 1.56
CA ALA A 41 -6.13 -3.05 1.60
C ALA A 41 -7.24 -3.11 0.55
N MET A 42 -6.94 -3.56 -0.67
CA MET A 42 -7.93 -3.68 -1.74
C MET A 42 -9.04 -4.69 -1.44
N GLY A 43 -8.81 -5.66 -0.55
CA GLY A 43 -9.81 -6.63 -0.12
C GLY A 43 -10.84 -6.10 0.89
N LEU A 44 -10.79 -4.82 1.29
CA LEU A 44 -11.71 -4.23 2.26
C LEU A 44 -12.83 -3.45 1.58
N ASP A 45 -14.08 -3.89 1.74
CA ASP A 45 -15.28 -3.25 1.16
C ASP A 45 -15.51 -1.79 1.62
N LEU A 46 -14.92 -1.41 2.75
CA LEU A 46 -14.99 -0.05 3.29
C LEU A 46 -14.20 0.96 2.43
N LEU A 47 -13.12 0.51 1.78
CA LEU A 47 -12.18 1.40 1.12
C LEU A 47 -12.63 1.69 -0.31
N SER A 48 -12.87 2.96 -0.59
CA SER A 48 -13.20 3.45 -1.94
C SER A 48 -11.97 3.58 -2.85
N ARG A 49 -10.77 3.69 -2.25
CA ARG A 49 -9.50 3.85 -2.97
C ARG A 49 -8.33 3.45 -2.08
N VAL A 50 -7.32 2.84 -2.68
CA VAL A 50 -6.01 2.56 -2.08
C VAL A 50 -4.95 3.30 -2.89
N VAL A 51 -4.07 4.04 -2.21
CA VAL A 51 -2.98 4.80 -2.82
C VAL A 51 -1.68 4.49 -2.09
N VAL A 52 -0.61 4.24 -2.82
CA VAL A 52 0.74 4.18 -2.27
C VAL A 52 1.37 5.56 -2.41
N ALA A 53 1.79 6.16 -1.29
CA ALA A 53 2.55 7.41 -1.28
C ALA A 53 4.03 7.05 -1.16
N THR A 54 4.78 7.28 -2.25
CA THR A 54 6.20 6.95 -2.36
C THR A 54 7.05 8.18 -2.64
N ASP A 55 8.30 8.15 -2.19
CA ASP A 55 9.32 9.19 -2.42
C ASP A 55 10.12 8.98 -3.71
N ASP A 56 9.93 7.83 -4.34
CA ASP A 56 10.55 7.40 -5.60
C ASP A 56 9.52 7.47 -6.75
N GLU A 57 9.93 7.93 -7.94
CA GLU A 57 9.07 8.08 -9.13
C GLU A 57 8.95 6.80 -9.97
#